data_AF-A0A8J2S3D3-F1
#
_entry.id   AF-A0A8J2S3D3-F1
#
_cell.length_a   1.000
_cell.length_b   1.000
_cell.length_c   1.000
_cell.angle_alpha   90.00
_cell.angle_beta   90.00
_cell.angle_gamma   90.00
#
_symmetry.space_group_name_H-M   'P 1'
#
loop_
_entity.id
_entity.type
_entity.pdbx_description
1 polymer ?
#
loop_
_entity_poly.entity_id
_entity_poly.type
_entity_poly.pdbx_seq_one_letter_code
_entity_poly.pdbx_strand_id
1 'polypeptide(L)'
;MRHLGKLLIQKNDTRWNSEYDAVCCFVRLLQDKYREMKKLLAELKLEFITPIEEQFLKEYVIVMKPVSKCLNILQADKNGGMGFLLPTISFLKIKLKFEAMFDDNELIFAAISNPKFKLAWLDNEEDVRRAKVLLTCEYKRLRGALEESDSSEETSDGGFIF
;
A
#
# COMPACT_ATOMS: atom_id res chain seq x y z
N MET A 1 -23.19 -18.90 11.60
CA MET A 1 -21.86 -19.21 10.99
C MET A 1 -21.86 -20.32 9.92
N ARG A 2 -23.00 -20.77 9.36
CA ARG A 2 -23.02 -21.80 8.28
C ARG A 2 -23.33 -21.25 6.88
N HIS A 3 -23.34 -19.94 6.70
CA HIS A 3 -23.87 -19.28 5.49
C HIS A 3 -22.91 -19.40 4.28
N LEU A 4 -21.61 -19.53 4.52
CA LEU A 4 -20.59 -19.55 3.45
C LEU A 4 -20.11 -20.95 3.07
N GLY A 5 -20.38 -21.98 3.89
CA GLY A 5 -19.93 -23.37 3.65
C GLY A 5 -18.40 -23.58 3.67
N LYS A 6 -17.62 -22.52 3.96
CA LYS A 6 -16.17 -22.52 4.16
C LYS A 6 -15.84 -21.58 5.32
N LEU A 7 -14.81 -21.91 6.09
CA LEU A 7 -14.25 -21.02 7.12
C LEU A 7 -13.35 -19.98 6.46
N LEU A 8 -13.35 -18.76 6.99
CA LEU A 8 -12.39 -17.73 6.57
C LEU A 8 -10.98 -18.15 7.00
N ILE A 9 -10.02 -17.95 6.11
CA ILE A 9 -8.61 -18.15 6.43
C ILE A 9 -8.21 -17.04 7.40
N GLN A 10 -7.72 -17.41 8.58
CA GLN A 10 -7.23 -16.45 9.56
C GLN A 10 -5.78 -16.08 9.24
N LYS A 11 -5.45 -14.81 9.49
CA LYS A 11 -4.05 -14.36 9.46
C LYS A 11 -3.24 -15.18 10.45
N ASN A 12 -2.08 -15.63 10.01
CA ASN A 12 -1.08 -16.28 10.83
C ASN A 12 0.23 -15.50 10.72
N ASP A 13 0.66 -14.89 11.82
CA ASP A 13 1.83 -14.02 11.86
C ASP A 13 3.13 -14.74 11.51
N THR A 14 3.20 -16.06 11.65
CA THR A 14 4.37 -16.88 11.28
C THR A 14 4.39 -17.30 9.81
N ARG A 15 3.31 -17.03 9.06
CA ARG A 15 3.17 -17.34 7.63
C ARG A 15 2.73 -16.10 6.87
N TRP A 16 3.70 -15.39 6.31
CA TRP A 16 3.50 -14.11 5.62
C TRP A 16 2.57 -14.17 4.41
N ASN A 17 2.34 -15.35 3.82
CA ASN A 17 1.37 -15.55 2.74
C ASN A 17 -0.08 -15.71 3.23
N SER A 18 -0.31 -15.94 4.52
CA SER A 18 -1.66 -16.18 5.08
C SER A 18 -2.58 -14.97 4.94
N GLU A 19 -2.03 -13.76 5.02
CA GLU A 19 -2.77 -12.52 4.77
C GLU A 19 -3.24 -12.44 3.32
N TYR A 20 -2.35 -12.76 2.37
CA TYR A 20 -2.71 -12.86 0.96
C TYR A 20 -3.80 -13.92 0.71
N ASP A 21 -3.68 -15.09 1.34
CA ASP A 21 -4.66 -16.17 1.19
C ASP A 21 -6.03 -15.79 1.77
N ALA A 22 -6.06 -15.09 2.90
CA ALA A 22 -7.27 -14.55 3.51
C ALA A 22 -7.96 -13.53 2.59
N VAL A 23 -7.21 -12.59 2.02
CA VAL A 23 -7.75 -11.60 1.08
C VAL A 23 -8.23 -12.28 -0.21
N CYS A 24 -7.50 -13.25 -0.76
CA CYS A 24 -7.94 -14.03 -1.90
C CYS A 24 -9.25 -14.79 -1.62
N CYS A 25 -9.35 -15.41 -0.44
CA CYS A 25 -10.57 -16.09 -0.02
C CYS A 25 -11.74 -15.11 0.05
N PHE A 26 -11.53 -13.95 0.67
CA PHE A 26 -12.54 -12.92 0.82
C PHE A 26 -13.02 -12.38 -0.54
N VAL A 27 -12.10 -12.02 -1.45
CA VAL A 27 -12.44 -11.55 -2.81
C VAL A 27 -13.24 -12.60 -3.58
N ARG A 28 -12.88 -13.89 -3.47
CA ARG A 28 -13.66 -14.98 -4.11
C ARG A 28 -15.05 -15.11 -3.50
N LEU A 29 -15.19 -14.98 -2.18
CA LEU A 29 -16.51 -15.04 -1.54
C LEU A 29 -17.39 -13.84 -1.89
N LEU A 30 -16.81 -12.65 -2.08
CA LEU A 30 -17.53 -11.49 -2.60
C LEU A 30 -18.08 -11.74 -4.01
N GLN A 31 -17.32 -12.43 -4.87
CA GLN A 31 -17.74 -12.78 -6.23
C GLN A 31 -18.79 -13.91 -6.25
N ASP A 32 -18.53 -15.00 -5.53
CA ASP A 32 -19.32 -16.23 -5.61
C ASP A 32 -20.59 -16.19 -4.73
N LYS A 33 -20.55 -15.44 -3.62
CA LYS A 33 -21.57 -15.44 -2.55
C LYS A 33 -21.87 -14.05 -2.02
N TYR A 34 -21.99 -13.07 -2.92
CA TYR A 34 -22.21 -11.67 -2.57
C TYR A 34 -23.40 -11.46 -1.61
N ARG A 35 -24.54 -12.13 -1.88
CA ARG A 35 -25.77 -11.97 -1.09
C ARG A 35 -25.62 -12.50 0.33
N GLU A 36 -24.94 -13.63 0.49
CA GLU A 36 -24.66 -14.29 1.75
C GLU A 36 -23.64 -13.49 2.56
N MET A 37 -22.61 -12.95 1.89
CA MET A 37 -21.65 -12.02 2.49
C MET A 37 -22.37 -10.77 3.02
N LYS A 38 -23.24 -10.16 2.22
CA LYS A 38 -24.00 -8.97 2.64
C LYS A 38 -24.89 -9.24 3.84
N LYS A 39 -25.57 -10.39 3.86
CA LYS A 39 -26.36 -10.82 5.03
C LYS A 39 -25.48 -11.04 6.25
N LEU A 40 -24.34 -11.70 6.10
CA LEU A 40 -23.42 -11.98 7.19
C LEU A 40 -22.81 -10.71 7.79
N LEU A 41 -22.39 -9.74 6.98
CA LEU A 41 -21.89 -8.46 7.48
C LEU A 41 -23.00 -7.67 8.19
N ALA A 42 -24.22 -7.70 7.68
CA ALA A 42 -25.38 -7.08 8.34
C ALA A 42 -25.71 -7.74 9.68
N GLU A 43 -25.66 -9.08 9.77
CA GLU A 43 -25.82 -9.83 11.03
C GLU A 43 -24.71 -9.48 12.05
N LEU A 44 -23.49 -9.22 11.57
CA LEU A 44 -22.34 -8.80 12.37
C LEU A 44 -22.32 -7.30 12.71
N LYS A 45 -23.31 -6.52 12.24
CA LYS A 45 -23.39 -5.05 12.38
C LYS A 45 -22.15 -4.33 11.81
N LEU A 46 -21.58 -4.85 10.72
CA LEU A 46 -20.47 -4.24 10.01
C LEU A 46 -20.99 -3.53 8.75
N GLU A 47 -20.38 -2.40 8.43
CA GLU A 47 -20.63 -1.73 7.15
C GLU A 47 -20.21 -2.64 6.00
N PHE A 48 -21.03 -2.66 4.95
CA PHE A 48 -20.71 -3.46 3.77
C PHE A 48 -19.64 -2.78 2.94
N ILE A 49 -18.78 -3.57 2.31
CA ILE A 49 -17.64 -3.08 1.56
C ILE A 49 -18.07 -2.15 0.41
N THR A 50 -17.37 -1.05 0.25
CA THR A 50 -17.59 -0.09 -0.84
C THR A 50 -17.01 -0.62 -2.16
N PRO A 51 -17.47 -0.12 -3.32
CA PRO A 51 -16.91 -0.51 -4.62
C PRO A 51 -15.42 -0.19 -4.75
N ILE A 52 -14.96 0.90 -4.12
CA ILE A 52 -13.56 1.33 -4.12
C ILE A 52 -12.70 0.33 -3.33
N GLU A 53 -13.15 -0.07 -2.14
CA GLU A 53 -12.47 -1.09 -1.34
C GLU A 53 -12.46 -2.45 -2.04
N GLU A 54 -13.56 -2.84 -2.70
CA GLU A 54 -13.59 -4.07 -3.50
C GLU A 54 -12.56 -4.03 -4.65
N GLN A 55 -12.47 -2.91 -5.37
CA GLN A 55 -11.48 -2.73 -6.42
C GLN A 55 -10.05 -2.79 -5.86
N PHE A 56 -9.80 -2.09 -4.76
CA PHE A 56 -8.51 -2.13 -4.07
C PHE A 56 -8.10 -3.56 -3.69
N LEU A 57 -9.02 -4.36 -3.14
CA LEU A 57 -8.72 -5.76 -2.79
C LEU A 57 -8.41 -6.62 -4.03
N LYS A 58 -9.08 -6.37 -5.17
CA LYS A 58 -8.75 -7.06 -6.43
C LYS A 58 -7.35 -6.70 -6.92
N GLU A 59 -7.00 -5.42 -6.88
CA GLU A 59 -5.66 -4.93 -7.24
C GLU A 59 -4.59 -5.50 -6.31
N TYR A 60 -4.84 -5.52 -4.99
CA TYR A 60 -3.99 -6.16 -4.01
C TYR A 60 -3.71 -7.62 -4.36
N VAL A 61 -4.74 -8.40 -4.71
CA VAL A 61 -4.56 -9.81 -5.11
C VAL A 61 -3.66 -9.94 -6.34
N ILE A 62 -3.75 -9.02 -7.30
CA ILE A 62 -2.92 -9.03 -8.50
C ILE A 62 -1.45 -8.72 -8.15
N VAL A 63 -1.22 -7.66 -7.39
CA VAL A 63 0.13 -7.20 -7.00
C VAL A 63 0.82 -8.19 -6.07
N MET A 64 0.10 -8.77 -5.11
CA MET A 64 0.68 -9.66 -4.09
C MET A 64 0.84 -11.11 -4.56
N LYS A 65 0.20 -11.51 -5.67
CA LYS A 65 0.35 -12.87 -6.24
C LYS A 65 1.80 -13.28 -6.51
N PRO A 66 2.67 -12.49 -7.18
CA PRO A 66 4.08 -12.83 -7.33
C PRO A 66 4.81 -12.93 -5.99
N VAL A 67 4.51 -12.05 -5.03
CA VAL A 67 5.10 -12.08 -3.68
C VAL A 67 4.75 -13.39 -2.96
N SER A 68 3.47 -13.77 -2.94
CA SER A 68 2.99 -15.02 -2.34
C SER A 68 3.64 -16.26 -2.97
N LYS A 69 3.78 -16.28 -4.30
CA LYS A 69 4.49 -17.36 -5.01
C LYS A 69 5.96 -17.46 -4.61
N CYS A 70 6.66 -16.32 -4.53
CA CYS A 70 8.04 -16.28 -4.09
C CYS A 70 8.19 -16.74 -2.62
N LEU A 71 7.32 -16.27 -1.73
CA LEU A 71 7.28 -16.71 -0.33
C LEU A 71 7.07 -18.22 -0.23
N ASN A 72 6.17 -18.80 -1.01
CA ASN A 72 5.97 -20.25 -1.04
C ASN A 72 7.23 -21.03 -1.43
N ILE A 73 8.03 -20.51 -2.37
CA ILE A 73 9.29 -21.13 -2.80
C ILE A 73 10.34 -21.01 -1.68
N LEU A 74 10.48 -19.82 -1.09
CA LEU A 74 11.48 -19.55 -0.05
C LEU A 74 11.15 -20.23 1.29
N GLN A 75 9.87 -20.45 1.59
CA GLN A 75 9.41 -21.11 2.82
C GLN A 75 9.25 -22.63 2.67
N ALA A 76 9.47 -23.20 1.47
CA ALA A 76 9.34 -24.64 1.25
C ALA A 76 10.55 -25.40 1.80
N ASP A 77 10.35 -26.18 2.86
CA ASP A 77 11.37 -27.06 3.46
C ASP A 77 12.04 -28.01 2.45
N LYS A 78 11.33 -28.37 1.36
CA LYS A 78 11.81 -29.35 0.37
C LYS A 78 12.73 -28.77 -0.70
N ASN A 79 12.78 -27.44 -0.83
CA ASN A 79 13.62 -26.72 -1.81
C ASN A 79 14.67 -25.82 -1.12
N GLY A 80 14.97 -26.10 0.17
CA GLY A 80 15.78 -25.28 1.08
C GLY A 80 17.28 -25.19 0.80
N GLY A 81 17.70 -25.16 -0.47
CA GLY A 81 19.02 -24.69 -0.84
C GLY A 81 19.00 -23.19 -1.11
N MET A 82 20.00 -22.43 -0.63
CA MET A 82 20.17 -21.00 -0.96
C MET A 82 20.20 -20.72 -2.48
N GLY A 83 20.40 -21.75 -3.32
CA GLY A 83 20.39 -21.64 -4.78
C GLY A 83 19.10 -21.09 -5.39
N PHE A 84 17.96 -21.16 -4.70
CA PHE A 84 16.71 -20.55 -5.18
C PHE A 84 16.50 -19.11 -4.71
N LEU A 85 17.29 -18.63 -3.75
CA LEU A 85 17.11 -17.30 -3.16
C LEU A 85 17.30 -16.19 -4.19
N LEU A 86 18.47 -16.14 -4.84
CA LEU A 86 18.79 -15.12 -5.83
C LEU A 86 17.82 -15.14 -7.03
N PRO A 87 17.53 -16.29 -7.67
CA PRO A 87 16.55 -16.35 -8.75
C PRO A 87 15.15 -15.88 -8.35
N THR A 88 14.71 -16.22 -7.14
CA THR A 88 13.37 -15.87 -6.65
C THR A 88 13.24 -14.39 -6.36
N ILE A 89 14.28 -13.77 -5.76
CA ILE A 89 14.33 -12.33 -5.53
C ILE A 89 14.41 -11.58 -6.87
N SER A 90 15.28 -11.99 -7.79
CA SER A 90 15.41 -11.36 -9.11
C SER A 90 14.10 -11.43 -9.90
N PHE A 91 13.40 -12.58 -9.87
CA PHE A 91 12.07 -12.72 -10.46
C PHE A 91 11.07 -11.74 -9.85
N LEU A 92 11.09 -11.58 -8.52
CA LEU A 92 10.18 -10.68 -7.82
C LEU A 92 10.42 -9.21 -8.20
N LYS A 93 11.70 -8.79 -8.27
CA LYS A 93 12.10 -7.44 -8.71
C LYS A 93 11.51 -7.11 -10.09
N ILE A 94 11.63 -8.05 -11.04
CA ILE A 94 11.11 -7.88 -12.41
C ILE A 94 9.58 -7.82 -12.40
N LYS A 95 8.91 -8.74 -11.69
CA LYS A 95 7.44 -8.81 -11.70
C LYS A 95 6.76 -7.62 -11.04
N LEU A 96 7.38 -7.07 -10.01
CA LEU A 96 6.88 -5.87 -9.33
C LEU A 96 7.46 -4.58 -9.93
N LYS A 97 8.26 -4.67 -11.00
CA LYS A 97 8.95 -3.53 -11.63
C LYS A 97 9.67 -2.65 -10.58
N PHE A 98 10.29 -3.29 -9.59
CA PHE A 98 10.92 -2.60 -8.47
C PHE A 98 11.84 -1.49 -8.94
N GLU A 99 12.65 -1.75 -9.96
CA GLU A 99 13.61 -0.77 -10.51
C GLU A 99 12.94 0.54 -10.94
N ALA A 100 11.79 0.48 -11.63
CA ALA A 100 11.06 1.69 -12.01
C ALA A 100 10.47 2.44 -10.81
N MET A 101 10.19 1.75 -9.68
CA MET A 101 9.68 2.40 -8.47
C MET A 101 10.77 3.22 -7.75
N PHE A 102 12.05 2.90 -7.94
CA PHE A 102 13.16 3.69 -7.40
C PHE A 102 13.37 5.00 -8.15
N ASP A 103 12.76 5.18 -9.33
CA ASP A 103 12.83 6.41 -10.11
C ASP A 103 11.63 7.34 -9.87
N ASP A 104 10.54 6.84 -9.27
CA ASP A 104 9.30 7.58 -9.06
C ASP A 104 9.39 8.55 -7.86
N ASN A 105 9.34 9.85 -8.14
CA ASN A 105 9.48 10.90 -7.13
C ASN A 105 8.34 10.90 -6.09
N GLU A 106 7.11 10.49 -6.44
CA GLU A 106 6.01 10.42 -5.48
C GLU A 106 6.22 9.27 -4.49
N LEU A 107 6.62 8.11 -4.99
CA LEU A 107 6.92 6.95 -4.15
C LEU A 107 8.14 7.20 -3.25
N ILE A 108 9.18 7.82 -3.79
CA ILE A 108 10.35 8.23 -3.01
C ILE A 108 9.93 9.21 -1.92
N PHE A 109 9.16 10.24 -2.27
CA PHE A 109 8.71 11.25 -1.32
C PHE A 109 7.88 10.62 -0.18
N ALA A 110 6.95 9.72 -0.50
CA ALA A 110 6.17 8.98 0.49
C ALA A 110 7.06 8.13 1.41
N ALA A 111 8.05 7.43 0.84
CA ALA A 111 8.97 6.58 1.60
C ALA A 111 9.88 7.39 2.53
N ILE A 112 10.49 8.48 2.07
CA ILE A 112 11.40 9.30 2.89
C ILE A 112 10.67 10.08 3.98
N SER A 113 9.39 10.38 3.78
CA SER A 113 8.53 11.02 4.78
C SER A 113 8.20 10.08 5.95
N ASN A 114 8.33 8.75 5.76
CA ASN A 114 8.10 7.79 6.81
C ASN A 114 9.33 7.66 7.75
N PRO A 115 9.20 7.94 9.06
CA PRO A 115 10.32 7.92 10.00
C PRO A 115 11.06 6.60 10.13
N LYS A 116 10.44 5.47 9.77
CA LYS A 116 11.05 4.13 9.82
C LYS A 116 11.98 3.83 8.63
N PHE A 117 11.79 4.49 7.49
CA PHE A 117 12.56 4.25 6.27
C PHE A 117 13.55 5.38 5.99
N LYS A 118 13.09 6.64 6.09
CA LYS A 118 13.89 7.86 5.85
C LYS A 118 14.76 7.70 4.59
N LEU A 119 16.09 7.78 4.75
CA LEU A 119 17.08 7.67 3.67
C LEU A 119 17.85 6.34 3.72
N ALA A 120 17.52 5.43 4.65
CA ALA A 120 18.33 4.25 4.96
C ALA A 120 18.31 3.16 3.87
N TRP A 121 17.43 3.28 2.89
CA TRP A 121 17.21 2.34 1.79
C TRP A 121 17.82 2.83 0.45
N LEU A 122 18.48 3.99 0.46
CA LEU A 122 19.15 4.56 -0.70
C LEU A 122 20.64 4.22 -0.64
N ASP A 123 21.12 3.53 -1.67
CA ASP A 123 22.47 2.94 -1.67
C ASP A 123 23.55 3.88 -2.24
N ASN A 124 23.17 5.02 -2.84
CA ASN A 124 24.12 5.95 -3.45
C ASN A 124 23.83 7.43 -3.08
N GLU A 125 24.87 8.25 -3.14
CA GLU A 125 24.81 9.66 -2.75
C GLU A 125 23.90 10.50 -3.67
N GLU A 126 23.73 10.08 -4.92
CA GLU A 126 22.91 10.77 -5.90
C GLU A 126 21.42 10.67 -5.57
N ASP A 127 20.94 9.48 -5.26
CA ASP A 127 19.57 9.26 -4.83
C ASP A 127 19.28 9.94 -3.50
N VAL A 128 20.24 9.90 -2.56
CA VAL A 128 20.13 10.64 -1.30
C VAL A 128 19.99 12.14 -1.56
N ARG A 129 20.78 12.70 -2.47
CA ARG A 129 20.70 14.11 -2.87
C ARG A 129 19.35 14.42 -3.49
N ARG A 130 18.89 13.59 -4.43
CA ARG A 130 17.58 13.73 -5.09
C ARG A 130 16.44 13.74 -4.09
N ALA A 131 16.40 12.76 -3.19
CA ALA A 131 15.40 12.67 -2.13
C ALA A 131 15.39 13.91 -1.21
N LYS A 132 16.57 14.42 -0.81
CA LYS A 132 16.68 15.65 -0.02
C LYS A 132 16.15 16.87 -0.77
N VAL A 133 16.44 16.98 -2.08
CA VAL A 133 15.92 18.07 -2.92
C VAL A 133 14.41 18.00 -2.99
N LEU A 134 13.82 16.83 -3.23
CA LEU A 134 12.36 16.64 -3.25
C LEU A 134 11.72 17.12 -1.95
N LEU A 135 12.23 16.67 -0.80
CA LEU A 135 11.71 17.06 0.51
C LEU A 135 11.83 18.57 0.76
N THR A 136 12.95 19.17 0.33
CA THR A 136 13.20 20.60 0.50
C THR A 136 12.28 21.44 -0.38
N CYS A 137 12.07 21.04 -1.64
CA CYS A 137 11.16 21.71 -2.56
C CYS A 137 9.73 21.67 -2.02
N GLU A 138 9.29 20.51 -1.55
CA GLU A 138 7.94 20.34 -1.02
C GLU A 138 7.71 21.14 0.25
N TYR A 139 8.68 21.16 1.17
CA TYR A 139 8.63 22.00 2.35
C TYR A 139 8.49 23.49 2.00
N LYS A 140 9.25 23.97 1.01
CA LYS A 140 9.16 25.36 0.53
C LYS A 140 7.81 25.66 -0.12
N ARG A 141 7.27 24.74 -0.90
CA ARG A 141 5.94 24.86 -1.53
C ARG A 141 4.84 25.02 -0.48
N LEU A 142 4.85 24.16 0.54
CA LEU A 142 3.88 24.22 1.64
C LEU A 142 4.02 25.52 2.44
N ARG A 143 5.25 25.96 2.69
CA ARG A 143 5.49 27.24 3.37
C ARG A 143 4.98 28.44 2.56
N GLY A 144 5.26 28.49 1.26
CA GLY A 144 4.77 29.56 0.38
C GLY A 144 3.24 29.62 0.32
N ALA A 145 2.57 28.47 0.29
CA ALA A 145 1.10 28.41 0.31
C ALA A 145 0.49 28.93 1.63
N LEU A 146 1.17 28.74 2.76
CA LEU A 146 0.75 29.28 4.07
C LEU A 146 0.93 30.80 4.15
N GLU A 147 2.03 31.32 3.58
CA GLU A 147 2.29 32.76 3.54
C GLU A 147 1.34 33.49 2.56
N GLU A 148 0.88 32.83 1.49
CA GLU A 148 -0.16 33.37 0.58
C GLU A 148 -1.56 33.36 1.20
N SER A 149 -1.93 32.34 1.99
CA SER A 149 -3.26 32.27 2.63
C SER A 149 -3.50 33.33 3.70
N ASP A 150 -2.45 33.70 4.45
CA ASP A 150 -2.53 34.77 5.47
C ASP A 150 -2.66 36.18 4.85
N SER A 151 -2.26 36.36 3.58
CA SER A 151 -2.30 37.66 2.90
C SER A 151 -3.65 38.03 2.28
N SER A 152 -4.58 37.06 2.18
CA SER A 152 -5.90 37.25 1.55
C SER A 152 -7.04 37.67 2.48
N GLU A 153 -6.81 37.77 3.80
CA GLU A 153 -7.85 38.22 4.76
C GLU A 153 -7.82 39.71 5.12
N GLU A 154 -6.81 40.49 4.70
CA GLU A 154 -6.73 41.93 5.00
C GLU A 154 -7.08 42.84 3.80
N THR A 155 -8.26 42.70 3.17
CA THR A 155 -8.84 43.81 2.38
C THR A 155 -10.37 43.85 2.42
N SER A 156 -10.98 44.02 3.60
CA SER A 156 -12.32 44.63 3.67
C SER A 156 -12.59 45.26 5.04
N ASP A 157 -11.97 46.40 5.32
CA ASP A 157 -12.69 47.47 6.02
C ASP A 157 -12.01 48.81 5.79
N GLY A 158 -12.79 49.83 5.43
CA GLY A 158 -12.24 51.16 5.15
C GLY A 158 -13.14 52.01 4.27
N GLY A 159 -14.34 52.33 4.74
CA GLY A 159 -15.19 53.26 4.02
C GLY A 159 -16.55 53.58 4.64
N PHE A 160 -16.61 53.94 5.92
CA PHE A 160 -17.69 54.76 6.45
C PHE A 160 -17.14 55.79 7.43
N ILE A 161 -17.90 56.88 7.62
CA ILE A 161 -17.72 58.07 8.47
C ILE A 161 -17.26 59.29 7.63
N PHE A 162 -18.04 60.35 7.35
CA PHE A 162 -19.33 60.86 7.85
C PHE A 162 -20.25 61.27 6.69
#